data_AF-A0A166YRD0-F1
#
_entry.id   AF-A0A166YRD0-F1
#
_cell.length_a   1.000
_cell.length_b   1.000
_cell.length_c   1.000
_cell.angle_alpha   90.00
_cell.angle_beta   90.00
_cell.angle_gamma   90.00
#
_symmetry.space_group_name_H-M   'P 1'
#
loop_
_entity.id
_entity.type
_entity.pdbx_description
1 polymer ?
#
loop_
_entity_poly.entity_id
_entity_poly.type
_entity_poly.pdbx_seq_one_letter_code
_entity_poly.pdbx_strand_id
1 'polypeptide(L)'
;MKLIPVLLLLLLSVPAFAKQPIRVVDIGVIGLASHDLFQWNAQTRENEENGRFDLSTIFDFANGTKIYQGGNPKNSSNAAVYSVTQNLVSFYAGKKATLLMSREVTEEQAHIIARRQTNEFFIAMVKESYQRFTNARFPTYALAQSVTDEEQGVMRALHDILPGKININRNLTQEVLEVTDFKLAMTQLSPTEMMQNVKFFDGKYDEEYLHVVIPGFPDPRIINLKEIDQAFIAEQTSYNLDNMLRELHIYGKFPFFGSLVDFTSFGYHLENLFAKGICNKYADGSPNPWNTIAIDCY
;
A
#
# COMPACT_ATOMS: atom_id res chain seq x y z
N MET A 1 19.93 -7.56 48.32
CA MET A 1 19.39 -8.50 47.31
C MET A 1 17.93 -8.19 46.95
N LYS A 2 17.59 -6.96 46.54
CA LYS A 2 16.21 -6.57 46.13
C LYS A 2 16.12 -6.01 44.70
N LEU A 3 17.24 -5.96 43.96
CA LEU A 3 17.31 -5.42 42.59
C LEU A 3 16.93 -6.44 41.51
N ILE A 4 17.08 -7.74 41.79
CA ILE A 4 16.80 -8.84 40.85
C ILE A 4 15.31 -8.95 40.48
N PRO A 5 14.32 -8.85 41.40
CA PRO A 5 12.92 -8.99 41.02
C PRO A 5 12.39 -7.79 40.21
N VAL A 6 12.93 -6.59 40.40
CA VAL A 6 12.56 -5.39 39.63
C VAL A 6 13.07 -5.48 38.19
N LEU A 7 14.28 -6.02 37.98
CA LEU A 7 14.85 -6.26 36.65
C LEU A 7 14.06 -7.33 35.87
N LEU A 8 13.58 -8.39 36.54
CA LEU A 8 12.76 -9.43 35.93
C LEU A 8 11.36 -8.93 35.51
N LEU A 9 10.74 -8.03 36.29
CA LEU A 9 9.46 -7.41 35.94
C LEU A 9 9.57 -6.44 34.75
N LEU A 10 10.69 -5.70 34.65
CA LEU A 10 10.99 -4.87 33.48
C LEU A 10 11.20 -5.71 32.21
N LEU A 11 11.89 -6.85 32.31
CA LEU A 11 12.10 -7.79 31.19
C LEU A 11 10.80 -8.45 30.69
N LEU A 12 9.77 -8.59 31.55
CA LEU A 12 8.46 -9.12 31.16
C LEU A 12 7.53 -8.08 30.53
N SER A 13 7.88 -6.78 30.59
CA SER A 13 7.13 -5.67 29.96
C SER A 13 7.65 -5.27 28.56
N VAL A 14 8.74 -5.90 28.10
CA VAL A 14 9.34 -5.67 26.77
C VAL A 14 8.47 -6.11 25.57
N PRO A 15 7.53 -7.09 25.63
CA PRO A 15 6.81 -7.49 24.43
C PRO A 15 5.83 -6.44 23.90
N ALA A 16 5.52 -5.39 24.68
CA ALA A 16 4.71 -4.26 24.22
C ALA A 16 5.44 -3.30 23.24
N PHE A 17 6.77 -3.45 23.09
CA PHE A 17 7.59 -2.64 22.19
C PHE A 17 8.10 -3.40 20.97
N ALA A 18 7.73 -4.68 20.80
CA ALA A 18 8.15 -5.46 19.65
C ALA A 18 7.32 -5.07 18.42
N LYS A 19 8.01 -4.85 17.28
CA LYS A 19 7.37 -4.63 15.98
C LYS A 19 6.38 -5.76 15.69
N GLN A 20 5.17 -5.40 15.28
CA GLN A 20 4.22 -6.41 14.81
C GLN A 20 4.73 -7.02 13.49
N PRO A 21 4.49 -8.31 13.24
CA PRO A 21 4.84 -8.90 11.96
C PRO A 21 3.99 -8.27 10.85
N ILE A 22 4.65 -7.87 9.77
CA ILE A 22 3.99 -7.48 8.52
C ILE A 22 3.36 -8.73 7.91
N ARG A 23 2.18 -8.57 7.31
CA ARG A 23 1.46 -9.64 6.61
C ARG A 23 1.29 -9.34 5.13
N VAL A 24 0.98 -10.36 4.34
CA VAL A 24 0.68 -10.22 2.91
C VAL A 24 -0.46 -9.22 2.67
N VAL A 25 -1.47 -9.17 3.54
CA VAL A 25 -2.54 -8.15 3.47
C VAL A 25 -2.01 -6.72 3.64
N ASP A 26 -1.00 -6.51 4.50
CA ASP A 26 -0.44 -5.18 4.71
C ASP A 26 0.26 -4.71 3.45
N ILE A 27 0.97 -5.61 2.76
CA ILE A 27 1.59 -5.36 1.46
C ILE A 27 0.53 -5.00 0.41
N GLY A 28 -0.56 -5.78 0.32
CA GLY A 28 -1.64 -5.50 -0.64
C GLY A 28 -2.31 -4.15 -0.39
N VAL A 29 -2.54 -3.79 0.87
CA VAL A 29 -3.15 -2.50 1.25
C VAL A 29 -2.21 -1.34 0.98
N ILE A 30 -0.94 -1.42 1.38
CA ILE A 30 0.04 -0.36 1.18
C ILE A 30 0.36 -0.19 -0.32
N GLY A 31 0.42 -1.28 -1.08
CA GLY A 31 0.54 -1.25 -2.54
C GLY A 31 -0.65 -0.57 -3.21
N LEU A 32 -1.88 -0.92 -2.83
CA LEU A 32 -3.07 -0.23 -3.36
C LEU A 32 -3.11 1.25 -2.94
N ALA A 33 -2.75 1.56 -1.69
CA ALA A 33 -2.66 2.94 -1.21
C ALA A 33 -1.66 3.76 -2.04
N SER A 34 -0.51 3.18 -2.37
CA SER A 34 0.45 3.79 -3.30
C SER A 34 -0.17 4.06 -4.67
N HIS A 35 -0.90 3.11 -5.24
CA HIS A 35 -1.54 3.28 -6.55
C HIS A 35 -2.66 4.33 -6.55
N ASP A 36 -3.32 4.53 -5.42
CA ASP A 36 -4.39 5.54 -5.26
C ASP A 36 -3.80 6.95 -5.05
N LEU A 37 -2.63 7.04 -4.42
CA LEU A 37 -1.94 8.31 -4.19
C LEU A 37 -1.17 8.78 -5.43
N PHE A 38 -0.63 7.86 -6.22
CA PHE A 38 0.14 8.23 -7.40
C PHE A 38 0.13 7.19 -8.52
N GLN A 39 0.13 7.72 -9.75
CA GLN A 39 0.37 7.01 -10.99
C GLN A 39 1.40 7.77 -11.80
N TRP A 40 2.66 7.34 -11.71
CA TRP A 40 3.72 7.92 -12.55
C TRP A 40 3.50 7.60 -14.03
N ASN A 41 3.46 8.65 -14.85
CA ASN A 41 3.57 8.55 -16.30
C ASN A 41 5.02 8.82 -16.72
N ALA A 42 5.70 7.80 -17.23
CA ALA A 42 7.10 7.89 -17.64
C ALA A 42 7.35 8.78 -18.88
N GLN A 43 6.31 9.06 -19.68
CA GLN A 43 6.41 9.86 -20.91
C GLN A 43 6.26 11.35 -20.60
N THR A 44 5.28 11.73 -19.78
CA THR A 44 5.06 13.13 -19.37
C THR A 44 5.89 13.51 -18.15
N ARG A 45 6.36 12.53 -17.39
CA ARG A 45 7.06 12.70 -16.09
C ARG A 45 6.18 13.41 -15.07
N GLU A 46 4.90 13.07 -15.06
CA GLU A 46 3.90 13.64 -14.15
C GLU A 46 3.15 12.53 -13.43
N ASN A 47 2.62 12.87 -12.25
CA ASN A 47 1.69 12.02 -11.52
C ASN A 47 0.27 12.24 -12.04
N GLU A 48 -0.40 11.16 -12.45
CA GLU A 48 -1.77 11.19 -13.01
C GLU A 48 -2.87 11.00 -11.96
N GLU A 49 -2.52 10.63 -10.72
CA GLU A 49 -3.50 10.51 -9.62
C GLU A 49 -3.57 11.78 -8.77
N ASN A 50 -4.65 11.89 -7.99
CA ASN A 50 -4.98 13.09 -7.24
C ASN A 50 -4.29 13.21 -5.87
N GLY A 51 -3.57 12.16 -5.42
CA GLY A 51 -2.84 12.18 -4.15
C GLY A 51 -3.72 12.01 -2.91
N ARG A 52 -4.91 11.42 -3.04
CA ARG A 52 -5.86 11.17 -1.94
C ARG A 52 -6.28 9.71 -1.85
N PHE A 53 -6.68 9.30 -0.66
CA PHE A 53 -7.40 8.05 -0.48
C PHE A 53 -8.88 8.28 -0.82
N ASP A 54 -9.20 8.20 -2.11
CA ASP A 54 -10.57 8.23 -2.61
C ASP A 54 -10.91 7.11 -3.59
N LEU A 55 -10.01 6.13 -3.72
CA LEU A 55 -10.12 4.99 -4.60
C LEU A 55 -10.33 5.40 -6.06
N SER A 56 -9.83 6.56 -6.50
CA SER A 56 -9.86 7.01 -7.90
C SER A 56 -9.22 5.99 -8.83
N THR A 57 -8.18 5.30 -8.35
CA THR A 57 -7.51 4.21 -9.08
C THR A 57 -8.46 3.05 -9.43
N ILE A 58 -9.56 2.89 -8.68
CA ILE A 58 -10.63 1.92 -8.96
C ILE A 58 -11.82 2.57 -9.67
N PHE A 59 -12.34 3.66 -9.11
CA PHE A 59 -13.65 4.23 -9.44
C PHE A 59 -13.64 5.23 -10.58
N ASP A 60 -12.53 5.94 -10.77
CA ASP A 60 -12.44 7.02 -11.76
C ASP A 60 -11.61 6.58 -12.98
N PHE A 61 -10.78 5.55 -12.82
CA PHE A 61 -10.02 4.96 -13.93
C PHE A 61 -10.92 4.55 -15.10
N ALA A 62 -10.55 4.99 -16.31
CA ALA A 62 -11.34 4.81 -17.53
C ALA A 62 -12.82 5.23 -17.36
N ASN A 63 -13.05 6.36 -16.67
CA ASN A 63 -14.36 6.92 -16.36
C ASN A 63 -15.28 5.90 -15.65
N GLY A 64 -14.72 5.08 -14.76
CA GLY A 64 -15.46 4.08 -13.97
C GLY A 64 -15.95 2.86 -14.75
N THR A 65 -15.68 2.75 -16.05
CA THR A 65 -16.10 1.58 -16.86
C THR A 65 -15.40 0.27 -16.45
N LYS A 66 -14.32 0.38 -15.67
CA LYS A 66 -13.45 -0.72 -15.24
C LYS A 66 -13.59 -1.10 -13.76
N ILE A 67 -14.55 -0.53 -13.01
CA ILE A 67 -14.71 -0.77 -11.56
C ILE A 67 -14.71 -2.26 -11.23
N TYR A 68 -15.56 -3.05 -11.90
CA TYR A 68 -15.69 -4.49 -11.63
C TYR A 68 -14.47 -5.32 -12.07
N GLN A 69 -13.53 -4.73 -12.82
CA GLN A 69 -12.25 -5.35 -13.13
C GLN A 69 -11.12 -4.89 -12.19
N GLY A 70 -11.41 -4.02 -11.21
CA GLY A 70 -10.42 -3.46 -10.28
C GLY A 70 -9.83 -2.11 -10.71
N GLY A 71 -10.39 -1.48 -11.74
CA GLY A 71 -9.96 -0.18 -12.25
C GLY A 71 -8.62 -0.23 -12.98
N ASN A 72 -7.65 0.50 -12.48
CA ASN A 72 -6.32 0.62 -13.08
C ASN A 72 -5.64 -0.77 -13.18
N PRO A 73 -5.09 -1.15 -14.36
CA PRO A 73 -4.38 -2.42 -14.54
C PRO A 73 -3.22 -2.64 -13.55
N LYS A 74 -2.63 -1.57 -13.00
CA LYS A 74 -1.61 -1.70 -11.94
C LYS A 74 -2.15 -2.40 -10.69
N ASN A 75 -3.44 -2.30 -10.39
CA ASN A 75 -4.07 -3.01 -9.27
C ASN A 75 -4.13 -4.53 -9.48
N SER A 76 -3.81 -5.01 -10.68
CA SER A 76 -3.73 -6.43 -11.04
C SER A 76 -2.30 -6.93 -11.28
N SER A 77 -1.26 -6.13 -10.99
CA SER A 77 0.14 -6.51 -11.20
C SER A 77 0.76 -7.31 -10.06
N ASN A 78 0.04 -7.44 -8.93
CA ASN A 78 0.47 -8.16 -7.75
C ASN A 78 -0.73 -8.86 -7.08
N ALA A 79 -0.59 -10.14 -6.74
CA ALA A 79 -1.69 -10.94 -6.19
C ALA A 79 -2.25 -10.39 -4.87
N ALA A 80 -1.42 -9.82 -3.99
CA ALA A 80 -1.86 -9.24 -2.73
C ALA A 80 -2.66 -7.95 -2.96
N VAL A 81 -2.17 -7.06 -3.84
CA VAL A 81 -2.88 -5.83 -4.24
C VAL A 81 -4.21 -6.20 -4.90
N TYR A 82 -4.18 -7.12 -5.87
CA TYR A 82 -5.38 -7.60 -6.57
C TYR A 82 -6.42 -8.15 -5.61
N SER A 83 -6.00 -8.94 -4.62
CA SER A 83 -6.91 -9.50 -3.61
C SER A 83 -7.59 -8.41 -2.77
N VAL A 84 -6.85 -7.39 -2.35
CA VAL A 84 -7.42 -6.23 -1.63
C VAL A 84 -8.38 -5.46 -2.53
N THR A 85 -7.99 -5.19 -3.79
CA THR A 85 -8.82 -4.52 -4.78
C THR A 85 -10.14 -5.26 -5.01
N GLN A 86 -10.11 -6.58 -5.24
CA GLN A 86 -11.33 -7.37 -5.44
C GLN A 86 -12.22 -7.43 -4.20
N ASN A 87 -11.64 -7.43 -3.00
CA ASN A 87 -12.40 -7.33 -1.76
C ASN A 87 -13.14 -5.98 -1.65
N LEU A 88 -12.49 -4.86 -2.02
CA LEU A 88 -13.11 -3.54 -2.04
C LEU A 88 -14.21 -3.44 -3.12
N VAL A 89 -13.96 -3.96 -4.32
CA VAL A 89 -14.96 -4.02 -5.41
C VAL A 89 -16.18 -4.84 -4.97
N SER A 90 -15.96 -5.98 -4.31
CA SER A 90 -17.04 -6.83 -3.79
C SER A 90 -17.82 -6.13 -2.68
N PHE A 91 -17.13 -5.43 -1.76
CA PHE A 91 -17.76 -4.63 -0.71
C PHE A 91 -18.64 -3.54 -1.31
N TYR A 92 -18.11 -2.76 -2.26
CA TYR A 92 -18.83 -1.73 -2.98
C TYR A 92 -20.07 -2.29 -3.68
N ALA A 93 -19.92 -3.37 -4.45
CA ALA A 93 -21.01 -4.00 -5.19
C ALA A 93 -22.13 -4.48 -4.26
N GLY A 94 -21.78 -5.12 -3.14
CA GLY A 94 -22.73 -5.56 -2.11
C GLY A 94 -23.48 -4.38 -1.47
N LYS A 95 -22.79 -3.29 -1.14
CA LYS A 95 -23.41 -2.07 -0.61
C LYS A 95 -24.36 -1.43 -1.61
N LYS A 96 -23.90 -1.22 -2.85
CA LYS A 96 -24.73 -0.63 -3.92
C LYS A 96 -25.97 -1.47 -4.20
N ALA A 97 -25.83 -2.79 -4.28
CA ALA A 97 -26.96 -3.70 -4.51
C ALA A 97 -27.99 -3.62 -3.37
N THR A 98 -27.54 -3.64 -2.10
CA THR A 98 -28.41 -3.52 -0.93
C THR A 98 -29.21 -2.20 -0.96
N LEU A 99 -28.53 -1.09 -1.27
CA LEU A 99 -29.17 0.24 -1.37
C LEU A 99 -30.21 0.28 -2.50
N LEU A 100 -29.90 -0.27 -3.67
CA LEU A 100 -30.85 -0.33 -4.78
C LEU A 100 -32.07 -1.22 -4.47
N MET A 101 -31.87 -2.31 -3.73
CA MET A 101 -32.96 -3.20 -3.30
C MET A 101 -33.93 -2.53 -2.33
N SER A 102 -33.49 -1.54 -1.55
CA SER A 102 -34.38 -0.75 -0.68
C SER A 102 -35.41 0.06 -1.46
N ARG A 103 -35.11 0.42 -2.73
CA ARG A 103 -35.89 1.33 -3.58
C ARG A 103 -36.07 2.74 -3.01
N GLU A 104 -35.29 3.12 -2.00
CA GLU A 104 -35.35 4.44 -1.36
C GLU A 104 -34.39 5.47 -2.00
N VAL A 105 -33.40 5.00 -2.75
CA VAL A 105 -32.35 5.82 -3.35
C VAL A 105 -32.22 5.58 -4.85
N THR A 106 -31.79 6.61 -5.58
CA THR A 106 -31.43 6.49 -7.00
C THR A 106 -30.14 5.70 -7.19
N GLU A 107 -29.83 5.30 -8.41
CA GLU A 107 -28.55 4.64 -8.72
C GLU A 107 -27.35 5.52 -8.42
N GLU A 108 -27.45 6.82 -8.71
CA GLU A 108 -26.40 7.80 -8.41
C GLU A 108 -26.18 7.93 -6.90
N GLN A 109 -27.26 8.06 -6.13
CA GLN A 109 -27.18 8.11 -4.66
C GLN A 109 -26.59 6.82 -4.08
N ALA A 110 -27.02 5.66 -4.59
CA ALA A 110 -26.48 4.37 -4.18
C ALA A 110 -24.98 4.25 -4.47
N HIS A 111 -24.52 4.73 -5.64
CA HIS A 111 -23.10 4.79 -5.98
C HIS A 111 -22.32 5.67 -5.00
N ILE A 112 -22.78 6.91 -4.75
CA ILE A 112 -22.10 7.86 -3.87
C ILE A 112 -21.96 7.28 -2.45
N ILE A 113 -23.04 6.74 -1.90
CA ILE A 113 -23.04 6.15 -0.56
C ILE A 113 -22.12 4.93 -0.51
N ALA A 114 -22.23 4.02 -1.47
CA ALA A 114 -21.40 2.81 -1.50
C ALA A 114 -19.91 3.14 -1.65
N ARG A 115 -19.53 4.10 -2.50
CA ARG A 115 -18.14 4.55 -2.66
C ARG A 115 -17.59 5.15 -1.37
N ARG A 116 -18.34 6.07 -0.72
CA ARG A 116 -17.92 6.65 0.57
C ARG A 116 -17.68 5.58 1.64
N GLN A 117 -18.60 4.64 1.79
CA GLN A 117 -18.44 3.53 2.74
C GLN A 117 -17.28 2.61 2.39
N THR A 118 -17.01 2.39 1.08
CA THR A 118 -15.87 1.60 0.63
C THR A 118 -14.56 2.32 0.92
N ASN A 119 -14.53 3.65 0.75
CA ASN A 119 -13.37 4.46 1.05
C ASN A 119 -13.08 4.51 2.57
N GLU A 120 -14.11 4.67 3.41
CA GLU A 120 -13.98 4.56 4.87
C GLU A 120 -13.39 3.20 5.29
N PHE A 121 -13.89 2.11 4.69
CA PHE A 121 -13.37 0.77 4.93
C PHE A 121 -11.91 0.63 4.49
N PHE A 122 -11.55 1.16 3.32
CA PHE A 122 -10.18 1.16 2.83
C PHE A 122 -9.24 1.95 3.72
N ILE A 123 -9.61 3.17 4.14
CA ILE A 123 -8.75 3.98 5.02
C ILE A 123 -8.55 3.31 6.39
N ALA A 124 -9.56 2.59 6.91
CA ALA A 124 -9.38 1.77 8.11
C ALA A 124 -8.32 0.68 7.91
N MET A 125 -8.35 -0.02 6.78
CA MET A 125 -7.31 -1.00 6.41
C MET A 125 -5.93 -0.34 6.31
N VAL A 126 -5.85 0.82 5.64
CA VAL A 126 -4.62 1.60 5.49
C VAL A 126 -4.02 1.99 6.84
N LYS A 127 -4.83 2.46 7.78
CA LYS A 127 -4.39 2.82 9.13
C LYS A 127 -3.73 1.65 9.85
N GLU A 128 -4.37 0.49 9.82
CA GLU A 128 -3.84 -0.71 10.46
C GLU A 128 -2.55 -1.20 9.80
N SER A 129 -2.53 -1.28 8.46
CA SER A 129 -1.37 -1.74 7.71
C SER A 129 -0.19 -0.79 7.87
N TYR A 130 -0.41 0.53 7.86
CA TYR A 130 0.63 1.52 8.12
C TYR A 130 1.25 1.33 9.51
N GLN A 131 0.44 1.13 10.55
CA GLN A 131 0.95 0.92 11.91
C GLN A 131 1.80 -0.35 12.02
N ARG A 132 1.38 -1.46 11.39
CA ARG A 132 2.19 -2.69 11.36
C ARG A 132 3.48 -2.52 10.55
N PHE A 133 3.38 -1.85 9.41
CA PHE A 133 4.49 -1.66 8.48
C PHE A 133 5.57 -0.73 9.04
N THR A 134 5.15 0.39 9.62
CA THR A 134 6.06 1.44 10.10
C THR A 134 6.40 1.33 11.57
N ASN A 135 5.62 0.58 12.36
CA ASN A 135 5.67 0.64 13.83
C ASN A 135 5.47 2.07 14.38
N ALA A 136 4.83 2.96 13.61
CA ALA A 136 4.43 4.32 14.01
C ALA A 136 2.90 4.43 14.11
N ARG A 137 2.41 5.45 14.81
CA ARG A 137 0.99 5.80 14.75
C ARG A 137 0.67 6.39 13.38
N PHE A 138 -0.52 6.11 12.88
CA PHE A 138 -1.02 6.75 11.67
C PHE A 138 -1.16 8.27 11.86
N PRO A 139 -0.86 9.10 10.84
CA PRO A 139 -0.99 10.55 10.95
C PRO A 139 -2.37 10.99 11.45
N THR A 140 -2.37 11.88 12.45
CA THR A 140 -3.59 12.51 12.99
C THR A 140 -3.74 13.95 12.50
N TYR A 141 -3.01 14.32 11.45
CA TYR A 141 -3.09 15.58 10.73
C TYR A 141 -3.24 15.28 9.24
N ALA A 142 -3.86 16.20 8.48
CA ALA A 142 -4.01 16.07 7.04
C ALA A 142 -3.35 17.23 6.31
N LEU A 143 -2.80 16.93 5.14
CA LEU A 143 -2.02 17.86 4.32
C LEU A 143 -2.72 18.12 2.99
N ALA A 144 -3.00 19.38 2.68
CA ALA A 144 -3.65 19.74 1.41
C ALA A 144 -2.69 19.71 0.22
N GLN A 145 -1.38 19.60 0.43
CA GLN A 145 -0.40 19.68 -0.66
C GLN A 145 -0.48 18.47 -1.61
N SER A 146 0.03 18.64 -2.83
CA SER A 146 0.21 17.53 -3.78
C SER A 146 1.26 16.54 -3.29
N VAL A 147 1.14 15.29 -3.71
CA VAL A 147 2.18 14.27 -3.53
C VAL A 147 3.45 14.68 -4.30
N THR A 148 4.62 14.47 -3.70
CA THR A 148 5.92 14.83 -4.32
C THR A 148 6.65 13.61 -4.87
N ASP A 149 7.62 13.86 -5.75
CA ASP A 149 8.49 12.80 -6.28
C ASP A 149 9.36 12.15 -5.19
N GLU A 150 9.73 12.89 -4.14
CA GLU A 150 10.43 12.32 -2.96
C GLU A 150 9.55 11.29 -2.24
N GLU A 151 8.26 11.59 -2.05
CA GLU A 151 7.31 10.67 -1.42
C GLU A 151 7.06 9.42 -2.29
N GLN A 152 6.99 9.59 -3.61
CA GLN A 152 6.95 8.47 -4.53
C GLN A 152 8.24 7.64 -4.49
N GLY A 153 9.40 8.30 -4.45
CA GLY A 153 10.71 7.66 -4.33
C GLY A 153 10.84 6.82 -3.06
N VAL A 154 10.29 7.29 -1.94
CA VAL A 154 10.23 6.52 -0.70
C VAL A 154 9.38 5.26 -0.85
N MET A 155 8.18 5.36 -1.43
CA MET A 155 7.35 4.18 -1.65
C MET A 155 8.00 3.16 -2.59
N ARG A 156 8.76 3.61 -3.59
CA ARG A 156 9.55 2.75 -4.48
C ARG A 156 10.70 2.05 -3.73
N ALA A 157 11.39 2.75 -2.85
CA ALA A 157 12.44 2.15 -2.03
C ALA A 157 11.91 1.02 -1.15
N LEU A 158 10.64 1.10 -0.74
CA LEU A 158 9.93 0.08 0.05
C LEU A 158 9.46 -1.15 -0.76
N HIS A 159 9.71 -1.20 -2.08
CA HIS A 159 9.47 -2.40 -2.89
C HIS A 159 10.30 -3.61 -2.40
N ASP A 160 11.35 -3.36 -1.64
CA ASP A 160 12.24 -4.36 -1.04
C ASP A 160 11.59 -5.18 0.09
N ILE A 161 10.50 -4.69 0.70
CA ILE A 161 9.69 -5.39 1.71
C ILE A 161 8.60 -6.26 1.04
N LEU A 162 8.37 -6.11 -0.27
CA LEU A 162 7.40 -6.94 -0.97
C LEU A 162 7.91 -8.39 -1.07
N PRO A 163 7.11 -9.40 -0.69
CA PRO A 163 7.55 -10.79 -0.73
C PRO A 163 7.59 -11.27 -2.17
N GLY A 164 8.74 -11.72 -2.69
CA GLY A 164 8.84 -12.31 -4.02
C GLY A 164 8.00 -13.59 -4.19
N LYS A 165 7.81 -14.33 -3.09
CA LYS A 165 7.01 -15.56 -3.04
C LYS A 165 6.06 -15.57 -1.86
N ILE A 166 4.89 -16.18 -2.09
CA ILE A 166 3.91 -16.51 -1.04
C ILE A 166 3.48 -17.96 -1.19
N ASN A 167 3.13 -18.61 -0.09
CA ASN A 167 2.51 -19.94 -0.20
C ASN A 167 1.01 -19.78 -0.45
N ILE A 168 0.46 -20.60 -1.32
CA ILE A 168 -0.97 -20.65 -1.61
C ILE A 168 -1.50 -22.05 -1.30
N ASN A 169 -2.72 -22.10 -0.79
CA ASN A 169 -3.46 -23.31 -0.46
C ASN A 169 -4.44 -23.59 -1.59
N ARG A 170 -4.12 -24.55 -2.45
CA ARG A 170 -4.99 -24.99 -3.54
C ARG A 170 -5.52 -26.37 -3.18
N ASN A 171 -6.80 -26.45 -2.81
CA ASN A 171 -7.43 -27.68 -2.36
C ASN A 171 -6.70 -28.29 -1.14
N LEU A 172 -6.06 -29.45 -1.32
CA LEU A 172 -5.30 -30.18 -0.29
C LEU A 172 -3.78 -30.02 -0.45
N THR A 173 -3.31 -29.20 -1.39
CA THR A 173 -1.88 -28.97 -1.66
C THR A 173 -1.49 -27.53 -1.34
N GLN A 174 -0.25 -27.37 -0.88
CA GLN A 174 0.39 -26.07 -0.72
C GLN A 174 1.34 -25.87 -1.91
N GLU A 175 1.20 -24.76 -2.60
CA GLU A 175 2.04 -24.37 -3.73
C GLU A 175 2.74 -23.04 -3.43
N VAL A 176 3.84 -22.76 -4.10
CA VAL A 176 4.54 -21.48 -3.99
C VAL A 176 4.19 -20.64 -5.21
N LEU A 177 3.65 -19.45 -4.96
CA LEU A 177 3.31 -18.47 -6.00
C LEU A 177 4.37 -17.38 -6.02
N GLU A 178 4.92 -17.11 -7.21
CA GLU A 178 5.77 -15.95 -7.48
C GLU A 178 4.86 -14.75 -7.73
N VAL A 179 4.97 -13.71 -6.89
CA VAL A 179 3.98 -12.62 -6.89
C VAL A 179 4.10 -11.68 -8.08
N THR A 180 5.22 -11.72 -8.80
CA THR A 180 5.52 -10.90 -9.98
C THR A 180 5.22 -11.63 -11.30
N ASP A 181 4.84 -12.92 -11.27
CA ASP A 181 4.40 -13.62 -12.47
C ASP A 181 3.07 -13.02 -12.94
N PHE A 182 3.08 -12.32 -14.07
CA PHE A 182 1.90 -11.68 -14.65
C PHE A 182 0.73 -12.66 -14.88
N LYS A 183 1.01 -13.96 -15.10
CA LYS A 183 -0.03 -14.98 -15.26
C LYS A 183 -0.77 -15.26 -13.96
N LEU A 184 -0.09 -15.05 -12.84
CA LEU A 184 -0.56 -15.33 -11.49
C LEU A 184 -0.89 -14.04 -10.71
N ALA A 185 -0.55 -12.86 -11.23
CA ALA A 185 -0.78 -11.57 -10.59
C ALA A 185 -2.27 -11.28 -10.34
N MET A 186 -3.18 -11.84 -11.16
CA MET A 186 -4.64 -11.78 -10.96
C MET A 186 -5.19 -12.93 -10.11
N THR A 187 -4.34 -13.56 -9.29
CA THR A 187 -4.77 -14.60 -8.37
C THR A 187 -5.34 -13.97 -7.11
N GLN A 188 -6.63 -14.21 -6.84
CA GLN A 188 -7.22 -13.84 -5.56
C GLN A 188 -6.76 -14.82 -4.47
N LEU A 189 -6.19 -14.26 -3.40
CA LEU A 189 -5.66 -14.98 -2.26
C LEU A 189 -6.74 -15.19 -1.20
N SER A 190 -6.72 -16.35 -0.55
CA SER A 190 -7.61 -16.68 0.56
C SER A 190 -7.27 -15.88 1.83
N PRO A 191 -8.20 -15.75 2.80
CA PRO A 191 -7.90 -15.10 4.06
C PRO A 191 -6.68 -15.69 4.79
N THR A 192 -6.47 -17.00 4.71
CA THR A 192 -5.30 -17.64 5.32
C THR A 192 -4.00 -17.26 4.61
N GLU A 193 -4.02 -17.14 3.28
CA GLU A 193 -2.86 -16.75 2.49
C GLU A 193 -2.49 -15.28 2.74
N MET A 194 -3.50 -14.41 2.84
CA MET A 194 -3.33 -12.99 3.14
C MET A 194 -2.76 -12.71 4.54
N MET A 195 -2.86 -13.68 5.46
CA MET A 195 -2.40 -13.57 6.84
C MET A 195 -0.98 -14.12 7.06
N GLN A 196 -0.32 -14.61 6.00
CA GLN A 196 1.08 -15.03 6.08
C GLN A 196 1.99 -13.85 6.44
N ASN A 197 2.97 -14.12 7.29
CA ASN A 197 3.97 -13.14 7.67
C ASN A 197 4.94 -12.87 6.51
N VAL A 198 5.35 -11.61 6.40
CA VAL A 198 6.34 -11.12 5.45
C VAL A 198 7.56 -10.66 6.23
N LYS A 199 8.75 -11.01 5.74
CA LYS A 199 10.01 -10.54 6.34
C LYS A 199 10.20 -9.04 6.05
N PHE A 200 10.83 -8.32 6.97
CA PHE A 200 11.44 -7.03 6.61
C PHE A 200 12.61 -7.26 5.65
N PHE A 201 13.04 -6.18 4.99
CA PHE A 201 14.21 -6.23 4.12
C PHE A 201 15.45 -6.73 4.87
N ASP A 202 16.09 -7.74 4.29
CA ASP A 202 17.24 -8.44 4.87
C ASP A 202 18.56 -8.10 4.15
N GLY A 203 18.55 -7.04 3.33
CA GLY A 203 19.68 -6.58 2.54
C GLY A 203 19.74 -7.17 1.14
N LYS A 204 18.78 -8.02 0.75
CA LYS A 204 18.70 -8.61 -0.59
C LYS A 204 17.31 -8.38 -1.18
N TYR A 205 17.28 -7.90 -2.41
CA TYR A 205 16.04 -7.92 -3.19
C TYR A 205 15.68 -9.37 -3.49
N ASP A 206 14.40 -9.69 -3.39
CA ASP A 206 13.90 -10.98 -3.85
C ASP A 206 14.06 -11.06 -5.38
N GLU A 207 14.55 -12.21 -5.88
CA GLU A 207 14.95 -12.42 -7.28
C GLU A 207 13.81 -12.17 -8.27
N GLU A 208 12.57 -12.37 -7.82
CA GLU A 208 11.34 -12.17 -8.59
C GLU A 208 11.15 -10.70 -9.00
N TYR A 209 11.72 -9.75 -8.25
CA TYR A 209 11.70 -8.33 -8.57
C TYR A 209 12.87 -7.88 -9.45
N LEU A 210 13.90 -8.73 -9.60
CA LEU A 210 15.02 -8.47 -10.51
C LEU A 210 14.71 -8.92 -11.95
N HIS A 211 13.67 -9.73 -12.14
CA HIS A 211 13.29 -10.35 -13.42
C HIS A 211 11.78 -10.27 -13.70
N VAL A 212 11.15 -9.13 -13.44
CA VAL A 212 9.71 -8.95 -13.63
C VAL A 212 9.37 -9.04 -15.13
N VAL A 213 8.43 -9.92 -15.48
CA VAL A 213 7.97 -10.10 -16.85
C VAL A 213 6.74 -9.24 -17.11
N ILE A 214 6.89 -8.23 -17.96
CA ILE A 214 5.79 -7.39 -18.44
C ILE A 214 5.29 -7.95 -19.78
N PRO A 215 4.02 -8.36 -19.88
CA PRO A 215 3.42 -8.76 -21.16
C PRO A 215 3.50 -7.65 -22.19
N GLY A 216 3.94 -7.98 -23.40
CA GLY A 216 4.06 -7.06 -24.52
C GLY A 216 3.83 -7.78 -25.84
N PHE A 217 3.56 -7.00 -26.89
CA PHE A 217 3.49 -7.49 -28.26
C PHE A 217 4.54 -6.76 -29.11
N PRO A 218 5.37 -7.46 -29.91
CA PRO A 218 5.32 -8.90 -30.21
C PRO A 218 5.91 -9.80 -29.12
N ASP A 219 6.77 -9.27 -28.25
CA ASP A 219 7.49 -10.04 -27.23
C ASP A 219 7.28 -9.46 -25.82
N PRO A 220 7.33 -10.28 -24.77
CA PRO A 220 7.34 -9.79 -23.39
C PRO A 220 8.63 -9.03 -23.09
N ARG A 221 8.53 -8.01 -22.24
CA ARG A 221 9.69 -7.25 -21.74
C ARG A 221 10.04 -7.73 -20.34
N ILE A 222 11.31 -8.09 -20.12
CA ILE A 222 11.84 -8.36 -18.78
C ILE A 222 12.44 -7.06 -18.24
N ILE A 223 12.11 -6.72 -17.00
CA ILE A 223 12.65 -5.54 -16.31
C ILE A 223 13.27 -5.94 -14.97
N ASN A 224 14.29 -5.17 -14.58
CA ASN A 224 14.82 -5.18 -13.23
C ASN A 224 14.18 -4.01 -12.45
N LEU A 225 13.31 -4.32 -11.48
CA LEU A 225 12.59 -3.29 -10.74
C LEU A 225 13.55 -2.44 -9.90
N LYS A 226 14.60 -3.04 -9.33
CA LYS A 226 15.63 -2.32 -8.56
C LYS A 226 16.33 -1.27 -9.43
N GLU A 227 16.67 -1.59 -10.67
CA GLU A 227 17.30 -0.63 -11.60
C GLU A 227 16.36 0.52 -11.97
N ILE A 228 15.07 0.21 -12.19
CA ILE A 228 14.06 1.24 -12.48
C ILE A 228 13.87 2.18 -11.28
N ASP A 229 13.75 1.64 -10.08
CA ASP A 229 13.59 2.44 -8.87
C ASP A 229 14.86 3.24 -8.56
N GLN A 230 16.05 2.67 -8.78
CA GLN A 230 17.34 3.37 -8.68
C GLN A 230 17.41 4.57 -9.62
N ALA A 231 17.01 4.38 -10.88
CA ALA A 231 17.01 5.44 -11.89
C ALA A 231 16.03 6.55 -11.52
N PHE A 232 14.80 6.20 -11.13
CA PHE A 232 13.80 7.17 -10.69
C PHE A 232 14.29 7.98 -9.49
N ILE A 233 14.77 7.31 -8.44
CA ILE A 233 15.22 7.97 -7.20
C ILE A 233 16.40 8.90 -7.48
N ALA A 234 17.38 8.46 -8.27
CA ALA A 234 18.55 9.27 -8.61
C ALA A 234 18.21 10.49 -9.49
N GLU A 235 17.17 10.38 -10.33
CA GLU A 235 16.79 11.45 -11.25
C GLU A 235 15.81 12.45 -10.63
N GLN A 236 14.90 11.99 -9.78
CA GLN A 236 13.73 12.77 -9.34
C GLN A 236 13.77 13.19 -7.87
N THR A 237 14.74 12.72 -7.10
CA THR A 237 14.81 12.98 -5.66
C THR A 237 16.22 13.38 -5.24
N SER A 238 16.34 13.88 -4.01
CA SER A 238 17.64 14.13 -3.38
C SER A 238 18.28 12.87 -2.77
N TYR A 239 17.60 11.71 -2.85
CA TYR A 239 18.00 10.47 -2.20
C TYR A 239 18.88 9.57 -3.07
N ASN A 240 19.48 8.58 -2.42
CA ASN A 240 20.22 7.50 -3.06
C ASN A 240 19.66 6.16 -2.57
N LEU A 241 19.17 5.32 -3.49
CA LEU A 241 18.49 4.07 -3.15
C LEU A 241 19.40 3.12 -2.34
N ASP A 242 20.69 2.98 -2.67
CA ASP A 242 21.58 2.10 -1.90
C ASP A 242 21.72 2.53 -0.42
N ASN A 243 21.70 3.84 -0.14
CA ASN A 243 21.66 4.34 1.23
C ASN A 243 20.31 4.06 1.91
N MET A 244 19.20 4.27 1.20
CA MET A 244 17.87 3.96 1.72
C MET A 244 17.73 2.49 2.09
N LEU A 245 18.16 1.58 1.20
CA LEU A 245 18.17 0.14 1.42
C LEU A 245 19.08 -0.27 2.58
N ARG A 246 20.21 0.41 2.77
CA ARG A 246 21.07 0.17 3.93
C ARG A 246 20.35 0.51 5.23
N GLU A 247 19.64 1.64 5.28
CA GLU A 247 18.84 2.01 6.45
C GLU A 247 17.71 1.01 6.70
N LEU A 248 16.99 0.58 5.66
CA LEU A 248 15.92 -0.42 5.76
C LEU A 248 16.44 -1.78 6.24
N HIS A 249 17.59 -2.22 5.76
CA HIS A 249 18.24 -3.46 6.21
C HIS A 249 18.59 -3.41 7.70
N ILE A 250 19.15 -2.28 8.14
CA ILE A 250 19.46 -2.08 9.56
C ILE A 250 18.15 -2.10 10.36
N TYR A 251 17.12 -1.39 9.92
CA TYR A 251 15.80 -1.40 10.58
C TYR A 251 15.21 -2.81 10.67
N GLY A 252 15.26 -3.59 9.59
CA GLY A 252 14.73 -4.96 9.52
C GLY A 252 15.44 -5.94 10.46
N LYS A 253 16.75 -5.76 10.67
CA LYS A 253 17.55 -6.60 11.59
C LYS A 253 17.30 -6.33 13.07
N PHE A 254 16.84 -5.14 13.43
CA PHE A 254 16.70 -4.73 14.82
C PHE A 254 15.22 -4.57 15.21
N PRO A 255 14.59 -5.59 15.81
CA PRO A 255 13.15 -5.60 16.07
C PRO A 255 12.69 -4.69 17.23
N PHE A 256 13.63 -4.09 17.98
CA PHE A 256 13.34 -3.35 19.22
C PHE A 256 13.55 -1.83 19.13
N PHE A 257 14.01 -1.31 17.99
CA PHE A 257 14.32 0.12 17.87
C PHE A 257 13.30 0.85 16.99
N GLY A 258 12.57 1.76 17.64
CA GLY A 258 11.84 2.87 17.01
C GLY A 258 10.77 2.49 16.00
N SER A 259 10.29 3.51 15.31
CA SER A 259 9.47 3.38 14.11
C SER A 259 10.34 3.54 12.87
N LEU A 260 9.89 3.01 11.72
CA LEU A 260 10.52 3.25 10.42
C LEU A 260 10.60 4.76 10.13
N VAL A 261 9.56 5.51 10.52
CA VAL A 261 9.46 6.96 10.33
C VAL A 261 10.60 7.70 11.02
N ASP A 262 10.87 7.35 12.28
CA ASP A 262 11.92 8.00 13.08
C ASP A 262 13.32 7.46 12.79
N PHE A 263 13.41 6.22 12.29
CA PHE A 263 14.67 5.51 12.11
C PHE A 263 15.38 5.89 10.81
N THR A 264 14.62 6.12 9.73
CA THR A 264 15.19 6.38 8.41
C THR A 264 15.23 7.87 8.09
N SER A 265 16.22 8.30 7.31
CA SER A 265 16.41 9.68 6.85
C SER A 265 15.29 10.19 5.94
N PHE A 266 14.43 9.29 5.48
CA PHE A 266 13.32 9.55 4.56
C PHE A 266 11.95 9.21 5.15
N GLY A 267 11.90 8.68 6.38
CA GLY A 267 10.66 8.18 6.99
C GLY A 267 9.57 9.25 7.16
N TYR A 268 9.96 10.50 7.34
CA TYR A 268 9.02 11.63 7.40
C TYR A 268 8.25 11.86 6.09
N HIS A 269 8.82 11.54 4.92
CA HIS A 269 8.09 11.60 3.65
C HIS A 269 6.99 10.55 3.60
N LEU A 270 7.22 9.37 4.20
CA LEU A 270 6.18 8.35 4.31
C LEU A 270 5.03 8.84 5.19
N GLU A 271 5.32 9.49 6.32
CA GLU A 271 4.30 10.11 7.17
C GLU A 271 3.51 11.18 6.41
N ASN A 272 4.20 12.11 5.75
CA ASN A 272 3.58 13.18 4.96
C ASN A 272 2.71 12.66 3.82
N LEU A 273 3.17 11.63 3.11
CA LEU A 273 2.42 11.00 2.02
C LEU A 273 1.05 10.48 2.51
N PHE A 274 1.03 9.77 3.64
CA PHE A 274 -0.22 9.23 4.21
C PHE A 274 -1.08 10.33 4.86
N ALA A 275 -0.47 11.40 5.39
CA ALA A 275 -1.18 12.60 5.84
C ALA A 275 -1.88 13.34 4.69
N LYS A 276 -1.25 13.39 3.51
CA LYS A 276 -1.89 13.91 2.28
C LYS A 276 -3.05 13.03 1.84
N GLY A 277 -2.86 11.72 1.90
CA GLY A 277 -3.87 10.73 1.54
C GLY A 277 -5.21 10.91 2.26
N ILE A 278 -5.18 11.20 3.56
CA ILE A 278 -6.41 11.40 4.35
C ILE A 278 -7.01 12.80 4.27
N CYS A 279 -6.46 13.71 3.45
CA CYS A 279 -7.05 15.03 3.30
C CYS A 279 -8.39 14.99 2.55
N ASN A 280 -9.39 15.70 3.08
CA ASN A 280 -10.72 15.88 2.49
C ASN A 280 -10.80 17.03 1.47
N LYS A 281 -9.65 17.54 1.00
CA LYS A 281 -9.53 18.55 -0.04
C LYS A 281 -8.48 18.13 -1.07
N TYR A 282 -8.71 18.42 -2.33
CA TYR A 282 -7.70 18.30 -3.38
C TYR A 282 -6.65 19.40 -3.25
N ALA A 283 -5.56 19.29 -4.02
CA ALA A 283 -4.43 20.22 -3.95
C ALA A 283 -4.80 21.66 -4.36
N ASP A 284 -5.84 21.82 -5.19
CA ASP A 284 -6.41 23.12 -5.56
C ASP A 284 -7.34 23.72 -4.48
N GLY A 285 -7.52 23.02 -3.34
CA GLY A 285 -8.38 23.41 -2.23
C GLY A 285 -9.85 23.02 -2.39
N SER A 286 -10.25 22.43 -3.52
CA SER A 286 -11.62 21.97 -3.72
C SER A 286 -11.93 20.75 -2.82
N PRO A 287 -13.19 20.57 -2.38
CA PRO A 287 -13.56 19.46 -1.51
C PRO A 287 -13.39 18.09 -2.21
N ASN A 288 -12.85 17.10 -1.51
CA ASN A 288 -12.90 15.70 -1.90
C ASN A 288 -14.18 15.07 -1.32
N PRO A 289 -15.22 14.80 -2.14
CA PRO A 289 -16.51 14.32 -1.63
C PRO A 289 -16.49 12.86 -1.19
N TRP A 290 -15.40 12.12 -1.46
CA TRP A 290 -15.28 10.69 -1.21
C TRP A 290 -14.62 10.38 0.13
N ASN A 291 -13.80 11.31 0.63
CA ASN A 291 -13.16 11.19 1.93
C ASN A 291 -14.02 11.89 3.00
N THR A 292 -14.64 11.07 3.84
CA THR A 292 -15.56 11.52 4.91
C THR A 292 -14.86 11.70 6.26
N ILE A 293 -13.53 11.55 6.32
CA ILE A 293 -12.79 11.71 7.56
C ILE A 293 -12.90 13.17 8.02
N ALA A 294 -13.39 13.34 9.24
CA ALA A 294 -13.48 14.63 9.92
C ALA A 294 -12.08 15.04 10.44
N ILE A 295 -11.24 15.50 9.52
CA ILE A 295 -9.92 16.05 9.81
C ILE A 295 -9.71 17.34 9.01
N ASP A 296 -9.17 18.36 9.67
CA ASP A 296 -8.82 19.61 9.00
C ASP A 296 -7.54 19.41 8.17
N CYS A 297 -7.58 19.85 6.91
CA CYS A 297 -6.41 19.89 6.05
C CYS A 297 -5.68 21.23 6.18
N TYR A 298 -4.36 21.15 6.36
CA TYR A 298 -3.43 22.27 6.46
C TYR A 298 -2.61 22.45 5.18
#